data_AF-A0A0D0BAW6-F1
#
_entry.id   AF-A0A0D0BAW6-F1
#
_cell.length_a   1.000
_cell.length_b   1.000
_cell.length_c   1.000
_cell.angle_alpha   90.00
_cell.angle_beta   90.00
_cell.angle_gamma   90.00
#
_symmetry.space_group_name_H-M   'P 1'
#
loop_
_entity.id
_entity.type
_entity.pdbx_description
1 polymer ?
#
loop_
_entity_poly.entity_id
_entity_poly.type
_entity_poly.pdbx_seq_one_letter_code
_entity_poly.pdbx_strand_id
1 'polypeptide(L)' 'VSCLDPLRMYVGGMGGTGKSQLVNALLHFFAARSCRFAIVVSAPTGNAAALLGGSTYHFL' A
#
# COMPACT_ATOMS: atom_id res chain seq x y z
N VAL A 1 12.73 11.73 -17.79
CA VAL A 1 12.01 10.82 -16.88
C VAL A 1 11.21 9.86 -17.74
N SER A 2 11.75 8.66 -17.95
CA SER A 2 11.07 7.59 -18.66
C SER A 2 9.84 7.14 -17.87
N CYS A 3 8.70 6.95 -18.54
CA CYS A 3 7.47 6.42 -17.94
C CYS A 3 7.62 4.99 -17.35
N LEU A 4 8.80 4.38 -17.50
CA LEU A 4 9.11 3.00 -17.10
C LEU A 4 9.66 2.87 -15.68
N ASP A 5 10.07 3.98 -15.04
CA ASP A 5 10.61 3.93 -13.69
C ASP A 5 9.47 3.83 -12.66
N PRO A 6 9.49 2.84 -11.74
CA PRO A 6 8.46 2.71 -10.73
C PRO A 6 8.46 3.94 -9.81
N LEU A 7 7.26 4.46 -9.50
CA LEU A 7 7.10 5.56 -8.56
C LEU A 7 7.64 5.15 -7.18
N ARG A 8 8.74 5.76 -6.75
CA ARG A 8 9.27 5.63 -5.39
C ARG A 8 8.72 6.78 -4.56
N MET A 9 7.87 6.46 -3.58
CA MET A 9 7.22 7.44 -2.72
C MET A 9 7.52 7.13 -1.26
N TYR A 10 7.87 8.16 -0.49
CA TYR A 10 7.89 8.11 0.97
C TYR A 10 6.81 9.05 1.51
N VAL A 11 5.92 8.54 2.35
CA VAL A 11 4.82 9.31 2.95
C VAL A 11 4.99 9.30 4.47
N GLY A 12 5.57 10.37 5.00
CA GLY A 12 5.69 10.60 6.44
C GLY A 12 4.44 11.27 7.04
N GLY A 13 4.46 11.47 8.37
CA GLY A 13 3.44 12.23 9.09
C GLY A 13 3.06 11.61 10.43
N MET A 14 2.55 12.43 11.36
CA MET A 14 2.10 12.01 12.69
C MET A 14 0.99 10.95 12.64
N GLY A 15 0.77 10.24 13.75
CA GLY A 15 -0.38 9.33 13.88
C GLY A 15 -1.71 10.05 13.56
N GLY A 16 -2.65 9.35 12.91
CA GLY A 16 -3.96 9.92 12.58
C GLY A 16 -4.04 10.78 11.31
N THR A 17 -2.94 11.03 10.58
CA THR A 17 -2.95 11.82 9.34
C THR A 17 -3.47 11.08 8.10
N GLY A 18 -4.11 9.92 8.25
CA GLY A 18 -4.72 9.20 7.13
C GLY A 18 -3.75 8.43 6.20
N LYS A 19 -2.50 8.18 6.60
CA LYS A 19 -1.54 7.41 5.77
C LYS A 19 -2.06 6.01 5.39
N SER A 20 -2.71 5.29 6.31
CA SER A 20 -3.36 4.01 6.00
C SER A 20 -4.52 4.18 5.01
N GLN A 21 -5.25 5.30 5.08
CA GLN A 21 -6.32 5.60 4.13
C GLN A 21 -5.78 5.86 2.72
N LEU A 22 -4.60 6.45 2.59
CA LEU A 22 -3.91 6.61 1.31
C LEU A 22 -3.62 5.25 0.66
N VAL A 23 -3.14 4.26 1.44
CA VAL A 23 -2.94 2.89 0.95
C VAL A 23 -4.28 2.28 0.49
N ASN A 24 -5.34 2.41 1.29
CA ASN A 24 -6.67 1.91 0.93
C ASN A 24 -7.22 2.56 -0.34
N ALA A 25 -7.03 3.87 -0.52
CA ALA A 25 -7.46 4.60 -1.71
C ALA A 25 -6.76 4.06 -2.97
N LEU A 26 -5.46 3.77 -2.90
CA LEU A 26 -4.72 3.13 -3.99
C LEU A 26 -5.29 1.73 -4.29
N LEU A 27 -5.54 0.91 -3.27
CA LEU A 27 -6.14 -0.41 -3.47
C LEU A 27 -7.50 -0.33 -4.17
N HIS A 28 -8.37 0.58 -3.72
CA HIS A 28 -9.67 0.80 -4.35
C HIS A 28 -9.55 1.29 -5.80
N PHE A 29 -8.61 2.18 -6.08
CA PHE A 29 -8.37 2.70 -7.43
C PHE A 29 -7.97 1.60 -8.43
N PHE A 30 -7.05 0.71 -8.05
CA PHE A 30 -6.67 -0.41 -8.90
C PHE A 30 -7.74 -1.50 -8.97
N ALA A 31 -8.46 -1.75 -7.88
CA ALA A 31 -9.60 -2.66 -7.87
C ALA A 31 -10.71 -2.20 -8.83
N ALA A 32 -11.01 -0.88 -8.86
CA ALA A 32 -12.00 -0.29 -9.76
C ALA A 32 -11.63 -0.43 -11.25
N ARG A 33 -10.36 -0.74 -11.56
CA ARG A 33 -9.86 -0.99 -12.91
C ARG A 33 -9.65 -2.47 -13.22
N SER A 34 -10.14 -3.37 -12.36
CA SER A 34 -9.92 -4.81 -12.46
C SER A 34 -8.44 -5.21 -12.39
N CYS A 35 -7.59 -4.37 -11.80
CA CYS A 35 -6.15 -4.60 -11.63
C CYS A 35 -5.79 -4.87 -10.16
N ARG A 36 -6.68 -5.51 -9.39
CA ARG A 36 -6.46 -5.73 -7.95
C ARG A 36 -5.19 -6.56 -7.65
N PHE A 37 -4.79 -7.43 -8.57
CA PHE A 37 -3.57 -8.25 -8.47
C PHE A 37 -2.27 -7.48 -8.72
N ALA A 38 -2.36 -6.21 -9.12
CA ALA A 38 -1.19 -5.38 -9.43
C ALA A 38 -0.55 -4.74 -8.17
N ILE A 39 -1.16 -4.86 -6.99
CA ILE A 39 -0.64 -4.31 -5.74
C ILE A 39 -0.42 -5.43 -4.72
N VAL A 40 0.81 -5.47 -4.19
CA VAL A 40 1.17 -6.23 -2.99
C VAL A 40 1.28 -5.25 -1.82
N VAL A 41 0.59 -5.55 -0.71
CA VAL A 41 0.62 -4.73 0.50
C VAL A 41 1.41 -5.46 1.58
N SER A 42 2.35 -4.76 2.18
CA SER A 42 3.22 -5.32 3.22
C SER A 42 3.44 -4.36 4.38
N ALA A 43 3.62 -4.92 5.59
CA ALA A 43 3.85 -4.14 6.80
C ALA A 43 4.84 -4.84 7.78
N PRO A 44 5.39 -4.15 8.80
CA PRO A 44 6.43 -4.72 9.66
C PRO A 44 5.88 -5.70 10.68
N THR A 45 4.64 -5.49 11.11
CA THR A 45 4.00 -6.23 12.17
C THR A 45 2.72 -6.87 11.67
N GLY A 46 2.34 -8.00 12.27
CA GLY A 46 1.11 -8.71 11.91
C GLY A 46 -0.14 -7.82 12.04
N ASN A 47 -0.20 -6.95 13.05
CA ASN A 47 -1.33 -6.04 13.24
C ASN A 47 -1.43 -4.99 12.12
N ALA A 48 -0.30 -4.39 11.71
CA ALA A 48 -0.30 -3.41 10.61
C ALA A 48 -0.63 -4.08 9.27
N ALA A 49 -0.16 -5.31 9.05
CA ALA A 49 -0.48 -6.09 7.86
C ALA A 49 -1.98 -6.43 7.81
N ALA A 50 -2.54 -6.92 8.90
CA ALA A 50 -3.96 -7.23 9.02
C ALA A 50 -4.84 -6.00 8.79
N LEU A 51 -4.47 -4.84 9.34
CA LEU A 51 -5.21 -3.58 9.17
C LEU A 51 -5.27 -3.12 7.70
N LEU A 52 -4.23 -3.39 6.92
CA LEU A 52 -4.14 -3.02 5.50
C LEU A 52 -4.53 -4.16 4.55
N GLY A 53 -4.96 -5.32 5.08
CA GLY A 53 -5.29 -6.50 4.28
C GLY A 53 -4.10 -7.11 3.53
N GLY A 54 -2.89 -6.98 4.08
CA GLY A 54 -1.63 -7.46 3.50
C GLY A 54 -0.95 -8.54 4.35
N SER A 55 0.33 -8.78 4.08
CA SER A 55 1.17 -9.68 4.88
C SER A 55 2.37 -8.96 5.49
N THR A 56 3.11 -9.61 6.37
CA THR A 56 4.36 -9.06 6.85
C THR A 56 5.43 -9.13 5.77
N TYR A 57 6.39 -8.19 5.77
CA TYR A 57 7.52 -8.27 4.82
C TYR A 57 8.29 -9.57 4.95
N HIS A 58 8.34 -10.14 6.16
CA HIS A 58 9.03 -11.39 6.43
C HIS A 58 8.36 -12.62 5.81
N PHE A 59 7.08 -12.52 5.45
CA PHE A 59 6.32 -13.60 4.83
C PHE A 59 6.31 -13.51 3.30
N LEU A 60 6.45 -12.30 2.75
CA LEU A 60 6.46 -12.01 1.31
C LEU A 60 7.77 -12.42 0.64
#